data_AF-A0A9Q2QHP9-F1
#
_entry.id   AF-A0A9Q2QHP9-F1
#
_cell.length_a   1.000
_cell.length_b   1.000
_cell.length_c   1.000
_cell.angle_alpha   90.00
_cell.angle_beta   90.00
_cell.angle_gamma   90.00
#
_symmetry.space_group_name_H-M   'P 1'
#
loop_
_entity.id
_entity.type
_entity.pdbx_description
1 polymer ?
#
loop_
_entity_poly.entity_id
_entity_poly.type
_entity_poly.pdbx_seq_one_letter_code
_entity_poly.pdbx_strand_id
1 'polypeptide(L)'
;MTNITSLAGVTPLFLNIATQEQAQKVAKIIENQFLTDHGLITTTLNTSQQWDSPNGWAPLHFEAVIGLRNYGFDKLAETIAKRFVNTVNEKFKETGKIHEKYDVVNPKANAGGGEYIVQDGFGWTNGVVANFIKKL
;
A
#
# COMPACT_ATOMS: atom_id res chain seq x y z
N MET A 1 -23.79 3.37 -1.35
CA MET A 1 -22.43 2.79 -1.28
C MET A 1 -22.03 2.36 -2.69
N THR A 2 -20.76 2.52 -3.05
CA THR A 2 -20.25 2.10 -4.37
C THR A 2 -19.96 0.61 -4.39
N ASN A 3 -20.00 -0.04 -5.56
CA ASN A 3 -19.59 -1.44 -5.72
C ASN A 3 -18.07 -1.60 -5.96
N ILE A 4 -17.30 -0.53 -5.75
CA ILE A 4 -15.85 -0.53 -5.97
C ILE A 4 -15.12 -0.97 -4.71
N THR A 5 -14.29 -2.00 -4.86
CA THR A 5 -13.39 -2.48 -3.82
C THR A 5 -12.12 -1.64 -3.82
N SER A 6 -11.90 -0.87 -2.76
CA SER A 6 -10.71 -0.03 -2.58
C SER A 6 -9.99 -0.33 -1.27
N LEU A 7 -8.71 0.00 -1.23
CA LEU A 7 -7.88 -0.20 -0.04
C LEU A 7 -8.30 0.72 1.11
N ALA A 8 -9.10 1.75 0.87
CA ALA A 8 -9.71 2.56 1.94
C ALA A 8 -10.58 1.74 2.91
N GLY A 9 -10.99 0.53 2.52
CA GLY A 9 -11.66 -0.45 3.38
C GLY A 9 -10.84 -0.88 4.61
N VAL A 10 -9.54 -0.54 4.70
CA VAL A 10 -8.71 -0.77 5.89
C VAL A 10 -8.89 0.31 6.97
N THR A 11 -9.48 1.46 6.64
CA THR A 11 -9.66 2.59 7.58
C THR A 11 -10.35 2.15 8.89
N PRO A 12 -11.41 1.33 8.88
CA PRO A 12 -12.03 0.84 10.12
C PRO A 12 -11.10 0.00 11.00
N LEU A 13 -10.16 -0.74 10.40
CA LEU A 13 -9.14 -1.49 11.15
C LEU A 13 -8.09 -0.52 11.73
N PHE A 14 -7.64 0.45 10.92
CA PHE A 14 -6.69 1.46 11.37
C PHE A 14 -7.21 2.26 12.58
N LEU A 15 -8.49 2.62 12.56
CA LEU A 15 -9.15 3.40 13.62
C LEU A 15 -9.67 2.57 14.80
N ASN A 16 -9.47 1.25 14.83
CA ASN A 16 -9.98 0.34 15.86
C ASN A 16 -11.52 0.36 16.03
N ILE A 17 -12.27 0.55 14.95
CA ILE A 17 -13.74 0.60 14.98
C ILE A 17 -14.40 -0.63 14.32
N ALA A 18 -13.63 -1.49 13.68
CA ALA A 18 -14.13 -2.76 13.14
C ALA A 18 -14.31 -3.82 14.25
N THR A 19 -15.18 -4.79 14.03
CA THR A 19 -15.20 -6.03 14.82
C THR A 19 -14.09 -6.97 14.38
N GLN A 20 -13.73 -7.95 15.21
CA GLN A 20 -12.74 -8.98 14.83
C GLN A 20 -13.17 -9.75 13.57
N GLU A 21 -14.47 -10.06 13.44
CA GLU A 21 -15.01 -10.74 12.27
C GLU A 21 -14.87 -9.90 10.99
N GLN A 22 -15.14 -8.58 11.08
CA GLN A 22 -14.92 -7.66 9.98
C GLN A 22 -13.43 -7.58 9.61
N ALA A 23 -12.55 -7.51 10.62
CA ALA A 23 -11.12 -7.47 10.41
C ALA A 23 -10.58 -8.74 9.71
N GLN A 24 -11.07 -9.93 10.09
CA GLN A 24 -10.76 -11.19 9.41
C GLN A 24 -11.18 -11.18 7.93
N LYS A 25 -12.38 -10.65 7.64
CA LYS A 25 -12.86 -10.53 6.24
C LYS A 25 -11.99 -9.56 5.44
N VAL A 26 -11.64 -8.41 6.02
CA VAL A 26 -10.77 -7.42 5.37
C VAL A 26 -9.37 -7.98 5.14
N ALA A 27 -8.76 -8.67 6.12
CA ALA A 27 -7.46 -9.32 5.96
C ALA A 27 -7.46 -10.32 4.80
N LYS A 28 -8.50 -11.16 4.72
CA LYS A 28 -8.67 -12.13 3.63
C LYS A 28 -8.86 -11.44 2.27
N ILE A 29 -9.57 -10.31 2.21
CA ILE A 29 -9.71 -9.54 0.97
C ILE A 29 -8.37 -8.94 0.55
N ILE A 30 -7.60 -8.39 1.50
CA ILE A 30 -6.25 -7.85 1.23
C ILE A 30 -5.38 -8.94 0.62
N GLU A 31 -5.28 -10.11 1.25
CA GLU A 31 -4.45 -11.22 0.77
C GLU A 31 -4.83 -11.69 -0.64
N ASN A 32 -6.13 -11.77 -0.92
CA ASN A 32 -6.62 -12.36 -2.17
C ASN A 32 -6.72 -11.37 -3.34
N GLN A 33 -6.85 -10.07 -3.07
CA GLN A 33 -7.21 -9.09 -4.10
C GLN A 33 -6.27 -7.89 -4.18
N PHE A 34 -5.60 -7.51 -3.08
CA PHE A 34 -4.79 -6.29 -3.05
C PHE A 34 -3.29 -6.57 -2.97
N LEU A 35 -2.91 -7.66 -2.30
CA LEU A 35 -1.52 -8.02 -2.06
C LEU A 35 -0.84 -8.50 -3.34
N THR A 36 0.23 -7.81 -3.70
CA THR A 36 1.16 -8.18 -4.76
C THR A 36 2.52 -8.47 -4.15
N ASP A 37 3.47 -8.96 -4.95
CA ASP A 37 4.86 -9.17 -4.50
C ASP A 37 5.61 -7.87 -4.17
N HIS A 38 5.06 -6.72 -4.56
CA HIS A 38 5.69 -5.40 -4.42
C HIS A 38 4.90 -4.44 -3.51
N GLY A 39 3.78 -4.87 -2.93
CA GLY A 39 3.00 -4.05 -2.01
C GLY A 39 1.49 -4.30 -2.15
N LEU A 40 0.72 -3.23 -2.05
CA LEU A 40 -0.73 -3.21 -2.15
C LEU A 40 -1.17 -2.24 -3.25
N ILE A 41 -2.00 -2.72 -4.18
CA ILE A 41 -2.69 -1.84 -5.14
C ILE A 41 -3.72 -0.96 -4.43
N THR A 42 -4.09 0.17 -5.04
CA THR A 42 -5.06 1.11 -4.45
C THR A 42 -6.51 0.64 -4.57
N THR A 43 -6.87 0.11 -5.74
CA THR A 43 -8.18 -0.49 -6.04
C THR A 43 -7.96 -1.72 -6.92
N THR A 44 -9.01 -2.52 -7.12
CA THR A 44 -8.98 -3.62 -8.08
C THR A 44 -9.24 -3.18 -9.52
N LEU A 45 -9.43 -1.87 -9.76
CA LEU A 45 -9.66 -1.32 -11.09
C LEU A 45 -8.33 -0.87 -11.69
N ASN A 46 -8.11 -1.20 -12.97
CA ASN A 46 -7.00 -0.66 -13.74
C ASN A 46 -7.53 0.43 -14.66
N THR A 47 -7.29 1.69 -14.30
CA THR A 47 -7.73 2.87 -15.05
C THR A 47 -6.53 3.78 -15.33
N SER A 48 -6.75 4.88 -16.04
CA SER A 48 -5.73 5.92 -16.22
C SER A 48 -5.55 6.82 -15.00
N GLN A 49 -6.31 6.62 -13.91
CA GLN A 49 -6.27 7.45 -12.71
C GLN A 49 -5.14 7.03 -11.78
N GLN A 50 -4.59 8.00 -11.06
CA GLN A 50 -3.44 7.76 -10.17
C GLN A 50 -3.79 6.98 -8.89
N TRP A 51 -5.05 7.00 -8.44
CA TRP A 51 -5.53 6.32 -7.23
C TRP A 51 -6.25 5.00 -7.58
N ASP A 52 -5.74 4.27 -8.56
CA ASP A 52 -6.21 2.96 -9.00
C ASP A 52 -5.01 2.01 -9.22
N SER A 53 -5.28 0.73 -9.48
CA SER A 53 -4.25 -0.21 -9.94
C SER A 53 -3.56 0.33 -11.21
N PRO A 54 -2.23 0.17 -11.36
CA PRO A 54 -1.32 -0.63 -10.54
C PRO A 54 -0.65 0.13 -9.40
N ASN A 55 -1.07 1.37 -9.12
CA ASN A 55 -0.36 2.21 -8.17
C ASN A 55 -0.60 1.77 -6.72
N GLY A 56 0.47 1.73 -5.95
CA GLY A 56 0.48 1.64 -4.50
C GLY A 56 1.01 2.93 -3.88
N TRP A 57 0.35 3.38 -2.81
CA TRP A 57 0.69 4.62 -2.10
C TRP A 57 1.10 4.33 -0.66
N ALA A 58 2.16 4.99 -0.20
CA ALA A 58 2.67 4.86 1.16
C ALA A 58 1.61 5.05 2.27
N PRO A 59 0.73 6.08 2.23
CA PRO A 59 -0.29 6.24 3.27
C PRO A 59 -1.23 5.03 3.41
N LEU A 60 -1.66 4.44 2.29
CA LEU A 60 -2.55 3.27 2.34
C LEU A 60 -1.83 2.01 2.85
N HIS A 61 -0.54 1.85 2.51
CA HIS A 61 0.27 0.80 3.12
C HIS A 61 0.39 1.00 4.63
N PHE A 62 0.58 2.23 5.09
CA PHE A 62 0.67 2.54 6.51
C PHE A 62 -0.63 2.20 7.24
N GLU A 63 -1.78 2.65 6.74
CA GLU A 63 -3.08 2.34 7.33
C GLU A 63 -3.35 0.83 7.35
N ALA A 64 -3.05 0.12 6.26
CA ALA A 64 -3.22 -1.32 6.19
C ALA A 64 -2.33 -2.06 7.22
N VAL A 65 -1.04 -1.71 7.31
CA VAL A 65 -0.09 -2.35 8.24
C VAL A 65 -0.48 -2.10 9.68
N ILE A 66 -0.81 -0.86 10.05
CA ILE A 66 -1.22 -0.54 11.42
C ILE A 66 -2.59 -1.17 11.74
N GLY A 67 -3.55 -1.07 10.83
CA GLY A 67 -4.87 -1.67 11.00
C GLY A 67 -4.83 -3.18 11.14
N LEU A 68 -4.00 -3.87 10.37
CA LEU A 68 -3.83 -5.32 10.53
C LEU A 68 -3.20 -5.69 11.88
N ARG A 69 -2.19 -4.95 12.33
CA ARG A 69 -1.54 -5.15 13.65
C ARG A 69 -2.51 -4.93 14.81
N ASN A 70 -3.37 -3.92 14.71
CA ASN A 70 -4.40 -3.64 15.73
C ASN A 70 -5.32 -4.84 16.00
N TYR A 71 -5.50 -5.74 15.02
CA TYR A 71 -6.38 -6.91 15.11
C TYR A 71 -5.60 -8.25 15.12
N GLY A 72 -4.29 -8.22 15.35
CA GLY A 72 -3.45 -9.42 15.51
C GLY A 72 -3.02 -10.10 14.21
N PHE A 73 -3.15 -9.45 13.06
CA PHE A 73 -2.72 -9.98 11.75
C PHE A 73 -1.25 -9.62 11.45
N ASP A 74 -0.36 -9.84 12.42
CA ASP A 74 1.03 -9.36 12.37
C ASP A 74 1.82 -9.88 11.18
N LYS A 75 1.67 -11.17 10.85
CA LYS A 75 2.39 -11.81 9.74
C LYS A 75 2.04 -11.17 8.39
N LEU A 76 0.77 -10.86 8.16
CA LEU A 76 0.32 -10.21 6.93
C LEU A 76 0.82 -8.76 6.89
N ALA A 77 0.71 -8.04 8.01
CA ALA A 77 1.21 -6.68 8.13
C ALA A 77 2.72 -6.59 7.87
N GLU A 78 3.50 -7.52 8.42
CA GLU A 78 4.95 -7.60 8.21
C GLU A 78 5.29 -7.91 6.74
N THR A 79 4.54 -8.83 6.11
CA THR A 79 4.70 -9.16 4.69
C THR A 79 4.49 -7.92 3.81
N ILE A 80 3.42 -7.17 4.05
CA ILE A 80 3.10 -5.93 3.32
C ILE A 80 4.21 -4.90 3.52
N ALA A 81 4.63 -4.67 4.76
CA ALA A 81 5.68 -3.70 5.08
C ALA A 81 7.01 -4.05 4.40
N LYS A 82 7.44 -5.32 4.46
CA LYS A 82 8.67 -5.79 3.81
C LYS A 82 8.61 -5.62 2.29
N ARG A 83 7.51 -6.02 1.66
CA ARG A 83 7.34 -5.90 0.21
C ARG A 83 7.40 -4.44 -0.24
N PHE A 84 6.69 -3.55 0.45
CA PHE A 84 6.70 -2.12 0.10
C PHE A 84 8.07 -1.47 0.33
N VAL A 85 8.75 -1.76 1.44
CA VAL A 85 10.12 -1.26 1.69
C VAL A 85 11.08 -1.73 0.60
N ASN A 86 10.98 -3.00 0.18
CA ASN A 86 11.81 -3.54 -0.90
C ASN A 86 11.56 -2.81 -2.22
N THR A 87 10.30 -2.60 -2.60
CA THR A 87 9.93 -1.84 -3.81
C THR A 87 10.51 -0.43 -3.81
N VAL A 88 10.39 0.29 -2.68
CA VAL A 88 10.96 1.63 -2.55
C VAL A 88 12.49 1.60 -2.66
N ASN A 89 13.14 0.63 -2.00
CA ASN A 89 14.59 0.48 -2.00
C ASN A 89 15.14 0.12 -3.39
N GLU A 90 14.48 -0.78 -4.12
CA GLU A 90 14.87 -1.15 -5.48
C GLU A 90 14.80 0.05 -6.42
N LYS A 91 13.67 0.78 -6.42
CA LYS A 91 13.54 1.98 -7.25
C LYS A 91 14.50 3.10 -6.81
N PHE A 92 14.79 3.21 -5.52
CA PHE A 92 15.79 4.15 -5.02
C PHE A 92 17.19 3.80 -5.52
N LYS A 93 17.59 2.52 -5.54
CA LYS A 93 18.87 2.07 -6.11
C LYS A 93 18.98 2.36 -7.61
N GLU A 94 17.87 2.25 -8.34
CA GLU A 94 17.83 2.52 -9.77
C GLU A 94 17.90 4.02 -10.10
N THR A 95 17.16 4.83 -9.36
CA THR A 95 16.90 6.24 -9.73
C THR A 95 17.63 7.27 -8.88
N GLY A 96 18.10 6.87 -7.69
CA GLY A 96 18.60 7.77 -6.65
C GLY A 96 17.50 8.57 -5.95
N LYS A 97 16.22 8.24 -6.17
CA LYS A 97 15.08 9.04 -5.72
C LYS A 97 13.99 8.19 -5.06
N ILE A 98 13.28 8.81 -4.12
CA ILE A 98 12.06 8.28 -3.51
C ILE A 98 10.87 8.98 -4.18
N HIS A 99 9.83 8.23 -4.55
CA HIS A 99 8.69 8.70 -5.34
C HIS A 99 7.43 8.81 -4.48
N GLU A 100 6.44 9.56 -4.95
CA GLU A 100 5.13 9.69 -4.27
C GLU A 100 4.33 8.37 -4.24
N LYS A 101 4.46 7.56 -5.31
CA LYS A 101 3.71 6.32 -5.56
C LYS A 101 4.54 5.36 -6.41
N TYR A 102 4.17 4.09 -6.39
CA TYR A 102 4.92 2.99 -7.02
C TYR A 102 3.99 2.08 -7.81
N ASP A 103 4.42 1.61 -8.97
CA ASP A 103 3.76 0.49 -9.63
C ASP A 103 4.09 -0.76 -8.81
N VAL A 104 3.10 -1.31 -8.12
CA VAL A 104 3.28 -2.48 -7.27
C VAL A 104 2.88 -3.77 -7.99
N VAL A 105 2.63 -3.73 -9.30
CA VAL A 105 2.33 -4.93 -10.10
C VAL A 105 3.52 -5.29 -10.99
N ASN A 106 4.16 -4.29 -11.61
CA ASN A 106 5.32 -4.45 -12.46
C ASN A 106 6.50 -3.60 -11.95
N PRO A 107 7.50 -4.19 -11.30
CA PRO A 107 8.60 -3.43 -10.67
C PRO A 107 9.49 -2.69 -11.68
N LYS A 108 9.49 -3.13 -12.94
CA LYS A 108 10.25 -2.47 -14.03
C LYS A 108 9.52 -1.24 -14.59
N ALA A 109 8.22 -1.11 -14.32
CA ALA A 109 7.45 0.04 -14.76
C ALA A 109 7.68 1.23 -13.82
N ASN A 110 7.37 2.42 -14.33
CA ASN A 110 7.21 3.60 -13.49
C ASN A 110 5.72 3.76 -13.17
N ALA A 111 5.43 4.14 -11.93
CA ALA A 111 4.09 4.55 -11.56
C ALA A 111 3.63 5.74 -12.40
N GLY A 112 2.32 5.94 -12.55
CA GLY A 112 1.80 6.98 -13.42
C GLY A 112 0.31 7.23 -13.28
N GLY A 113 -0.30 7.76 -14.34
CA GLY A 113 -1.71 8.10 -14.37
C GLY A 113 -2.05 9.42 -13.68
N GLY A 114 -3.28 9.87 -13.89
CA GLY A 114 -3.78 11.16 -13.41
C GLY A 114 -3.32 12.35 -14.27
N GLU A 115 -3.36 13.53 -13.66
CA GLU A 115 -3.24 14.82 -14.36
C GLU A 115 -1.80 15.35 -14.46
N TYR A 116 -0.86 14.75 -13.72
CA TYR A 116 0.52 15.23 -13.62
C TYR A 116 1.54 14.10 -13.47
N ILE A 117 2.80 14.42 -13.75
CA ILE A 117 3.93 13.48 -13.65
C ILE A 117 4.25 13.13 -12.19
N VAL A 118 4.81 11.95 -11.94
CA VAL A 118 5.23 11.51 -10.60
C VAL A 118 6.22 12.49 -9.96
N GLN A 119 6.07 12.73 -8.66
CA GLN A 119 6.90 13.65 -7.86
C GLN A 119 7.97 12.92 -7.03
N ASP A 120 9.12 13.58 -6.87
CA ASP A 120 10.31 13.09 -6.17
C ASP A 120 10.39 13.57 -4.71
N GLY A 121 11.12 12.83 -3.85
CA GLY A 121 11.46 13.18 -2.46
C GLY A 121 10.32 13.04 -1.44
N PHE A 122 9.20 12.44 -1.85
CA PHE A 122 7.89 12.66 -1.24
C PHE A 122 7.77 12.33 0.26
N GLY A 123 7.24 13.30 1.03
CA GLY A 123 7.27 13.29 2.50
C GLY A 123 6.60 12.06 3.15
N TRP A 124 5.42 11.63 2.68
CA TRP A 124 4.78 10.43 3.24
C TRP A 124 5.59 9.16 2.98
N THR A 125 6.32 9.08 1.86
CA THR A 125 6.99 7.83 1.48
C THR A 125 8.19 7.66 2.40
N ASN A 126 8.94 8.76 2.59
CA ASN A 126 10.04 8.83 3.54
C ASN A 126 9.57 8.44 4.95
N GLY A 127 8.46 9.04 5.42
CA GLY A 127 7.93 8.79 6.77
C GLY A 127 7.49 7.35 6.98
N VAL A 128 6.74 6.78 6.04
CA VAL A 128 6.22 5.41 6.13
C VAL A 128 7.34 4.39 6.04
N VAL A 129 8.28 4.54 5.10
CA VAL A 129 9.41 3.61 4.94
C VAL A 129 10.30 3.66 6.18
N ALA A 130 10.59 4.85 6.72
CA ALA A 130 11.35 4.97 7.97
C ALA A 130 10.61 4.33 9.16
N ASN A 131 9.28 4.43 9.22
CA ASN A 131 8.48 3.76 10.25
C ASN A 131 8.56 2.23 10.12
N PHE A 132 8.40 1.70 8.91
CA PHE A 132 8.44 0.27 8.64
C PHE A 132 9.81 -0.30 8.97
N ILE A 133 10.91 0.28 8.48
CA ILE A 133 12.27 -0.21 8.76
C ILE A 133 12.55 -0.29 10.27
N LYS A 134 12.04 0.63 11.08
CA LYS A 134 12.21 0.62 12.55
C LYS A 134 11.38 -0.43 13.27
N LYS A 135 10.34 -0.98 12.63
CA LYS A 135 9.32 -1.85 13.23
C LYS A 135 9.15 -3.20 12.48
N LEU A 136 10.07 -3.51 11.58
CA LEU A 136 10.26 -4.82 10.96
C LEU A 136 11.22 -5.64 11.82
#